data_AF-A0A4P7C652-F1
#
_entry.id   AF-A0A4P7C652-F1
#
_cell.length_a   1.000
_cell.length_b   1.000
_cell.length_c   1.000
_cell.angle_alpha   90.00
_cell.angle_beta   90.00
_cell.angle_gamma   90.00
#
_symmetry.space_group_name_H-M   'P 1'
#
loop_
_entity.id
_entity.type
_entity.pdbx_description
1 polymer ?
#
loop_
_entity_poly.entity_id
_entity_poly.type
_entity_poly.pdbx_seq_one_letter_code
_entity_poly.pdbx_strand_id
1 'polypeptide(L)'
;MPPAKEQVKVRLAEIDTPEKGQPYGSRAKQALSNLLFGKQARVVVETVDRYGRTVGHVFVNGVDVNREMVRQGAAWVYRDYLRDRTLLDIEKAAREAHRGL
;
A
#
# COMPACT_ATOMS: atom_id res chain seq x y z
N MET A 1 -5.55 15.68 -29.48
CA MET A 1 -5.03 16.19 -28.19
C MET A 1 -4.70 14.98 -27.33
N PRO A 2 -3.51 14.89 -26.70
CA PRO A 2 -3.28 13.86 -25.71
C PRO A 2 -4.27 14.05 -24.55
N PRO A 3 -4.73 12.97 -23.90
CA PRO A 3 -5.64 13.08 -22.77
C PRO A 3 -5.01 13.95 -21.68
N ALA A 4 -5.81 14.79 -21.04
CA ALA A 4 -5.37 15.61 -19.92
C ALA A 4 -4.80 14.69 -18.82
N LYS A 5 -3.65 15.06 -18.25
CA LYS A 5 -3.08 14.33 -17.12
C LYS A 5 -3.91 14.64 -15.88
N GLU A 6 -4.67 13.66 -15.42
CA GLU A 6 -5.47 13.78 -14.20
C GLU A 6 -4.69 13.25 -12.99
N GLN A 7 -4.76 13.95 -11.85
CA GLN A 7 -4.24 13.44 -10.59
C GLN A 7 -5.32 12.65 -9.88
N VAL A 8 -5.04 11.37 -9.62
CA VAL A 8 -5.93 10.48 -8.88
C VAL A 8 -5.30 10.12 -7.53
N LYS A 9 -6.07 10.25 -6.45
CA LYS A 9 -5.66 9.78 -5.12
C LYS A 9 -6.11 8.33 -4.94
N VAL A 10 -5.15 7.45 -4.70
CA VAL A 10 -5.38 6.02 -4.51
C VAL A 10 -5.05 5.64 -3.06
N ARG A 11 -5.99 4.97 -2.38
CA ARG A 11 -5.77 4.28 -1.11
C ARG A 11 -5.38 2.84 -1.40
N LEU A 12 -4.31 2.37 -0.77
CA LEU A 12 -3.89 0.98 -0.87
C LEU A 12 -4.95 0.09 -0.20
N ALA A 13 -5.50 -0.86 -0.97
CA ALA A 13 -6.46 -1.84 -0.48
C ALA A 13 -5.81 -2.76 0.57
N GLU A 14 -6.65 -3.23 1.51
CA GLU A 14 -6.33 -4.26 2.51
C GLU A 14 -5.18 -3.95 3.48
N ILE A 15 -4.57 -2.78 3.42
CA ILE A 15 -3.45 -2.40 4.27
C ILE A 15 -3.65 -1.00 4.85
N ASP A 16 -3.06 -0.75 6.02
CA ASP A 16 -3.05 0.55 6.66
C ASP A 16 -1.63 0.91 7.08
N THR A 17 -1.18 2.10 6.68
CA THR A 17 0.16 2.61 6.99
C THR A 17 0.08 3.60 8.15
N PRO A 18 1.08 3.64 9.05
CA PRO A 18 1.12 4.63 10.12
C PRO A 18 1.02 6.06 9.58
N GLU A 19 0.18 6.86 10.23
CA GLU A 19 -0.10 8.23 9.79
C GLU A 19 1.10 9.17 9.99
N LYS A 20 1.05 10.33 9.33
CA LYS A 20 2.06 11.37 9.49
C LYS A 20 2.10 11.85 10.94
N GLY A 21 3.18 11.51 11.65
CA GLY A 21 3.40 11.88 13.05
C GLY A 21 3.34 10.70 14.02
N GLN A 22 2.88 9.52 13.56
CA GLN A 22 3.02 8.30 14.33
C GLN A 22 4.47 7.79 14.28
N PRO A 23 4.92 7.04 15.31
CA PRO A 23 6.15 6.27 15.22
C PRO A 23 6.16 5.46 13.91
N TYR A 24 7.30 5.47 13.22
CA TYR A 24 7.49 4.76 11.95
C TYR A 24 6.79 5.34 10.70
N GLY A 25 5.93 6.37 10.81
CA GLY A 25 5.24 7.00 9.67
C GLY A 25 6.17 7.53 8.58
N SER A 26 7.32 8.10 8.96
CA SER A 26 8.35 8.56 8.01
C SER A 26 8.99 7.42 7.23
N ARG A 27 9.25 6.29 7.90
CA ARG A 27 9.84 5.10 7.29
C ARG A 27 8.86 4.39 6.37
N ALA A 28 7.58 4.31 6.75
CA ALA A 28 6.52 3.82 5.88
C ALA A 28 6.39 4.66 4.60
N LYS A 29 6.40 6.00 4.73
CA LYS A 29 6.40 6.90 3.57
C LYS A 29 7.62 6.68 2.67
N GLN A 30 8.80 6.48 3.26
CA GLN A 30 10.02 6.27 2.50
C GLN A 30 10.02 4.92 1.77
N ALA A 31 9.58 3.84 2.43
CA ALA A 31 9.39 2.53 1.81
C ALA A 31 8.46 2.63 0.60
N LEU A 32 7.31 3.27 0.77
CA LEU A 32 6.36 3.48 -0.31
C LEU A 32 6.98 4.27 -1.47
N SER A 33 7.66 5.38 -1.16
CA SER A 33 8.33 6.22 -2.17
C SER A 33 9.38 5.44 -2.96
N ASN A 34 10.18 4.61 -2.30
CA ASN A 34 11.19 3.78 -2.97
C ASN A 34 10.56 2.78 -3.96
N LEU A 35 9.37 2.30 -3.65
CA LEU A 35 8.65 1.35 -4.49
C LEU A 35 8.02 2.00 -5.73
N LEU A 36 7.47 3.20 -5.62
CA LEU A 36 6.63 3.78 -6.70
C LEU A 36 7.04 5.15 -7.24
N PHE A 37 7.87 5.93 -6.55
CA PHE A 37 8.18 7.29 -6.98
C PHE A 37 8.92 7.30 -8.33
N GLY A 38 8.42 8.09 -9.28
CA GLY A 38 8.98 8.21 -10.63
C GLY A 38 8.79 6.97 -11.52
N LYS A 39 8.01 5.97 -11.09
CA LYS A 39 7.78 4.72 -11.83
C LYS A 39 6.37 4.66 -12.40
N GLN A 40 6.20 3.89 -13.48
CA GLN A 40 4.88 3.59 -14.02
C GLN A 40 4.20 2.54 -13.13
N ALA A 41 3.05 2.91 -12.57
CA ALA A 41 2.26 2.04 -11.73
C ALA A 41 0.96 1.62 -12.45
N ARG A 42 0.57 0.36 -12.28
CA ARG A 42 -0.75 -0.15 -12.63
C ARG A 42 -1.58 -0.23 -11.37
N VAL A 43 -2.77 0.35 -11.38
CA VAL A 43 -3.72 0.26 -10.26
C VAL A 43 -4.82 -0.71 -10.65
N VAL A 44 -5.02 -1.74 -9.84
CA VAL A 44 -6.20 -2.62 -9.90
C VAL A 44 -7.21 -2.08 -8.89
N VAL A 45 -8.21 -1.37 -9.41
CA VAL A 45 -9.24 -0.73 -8.58
C VAL A 45 -10.20 -1.79 -8.06
N GLU A 46 -10.38 -1.83 -6.75
CA GLU A 46 -11.37 -2.68 -6.09
C GLU A 46 -12.70 -1.96 -5.89
N THR A 47 -12.65 -0.70 -5.47
CA THR A 47 -13.83 0.10 -5.16
C THR A 47 -13.47 1.59 -5.12
N VAL A 48 -14.48 2.44 -4.98
CA VAL A 48 -14.33 3.85 -4.61
C VAL A 48 -14.99 4.01 -3.24
N ASP A 49 -14.25 4.54 -2.27
CA ASP A 49 -14.78 4.71 -0.93
C ASP A 49 -15.82 5.85 -0.85
N ARG A 50 -16.51 5.95 0.29
CA ARG A 50 -17.52 6.98 0.54
C ARG A 50 -17.01 8.43 0.45
N TYR A 51 -15.70 8.62 0.48
CA TYR A 51 -15.04 9.93 0.36
C TYR A 51 -14.58 10.21 -1.08
N GLY A 52 -14.92 9.34 -2.03
CA GLY A 52 -14.56 9.48 -3.44
C GLY A 52 -13.12 9.06 -3.75
N ARG A 53 -12.43 8.35 -2.86
CA ARG A 53 -11.06 7.88 -3.10
C ARG A 53 -11.08 6.53 -3.78
N THR A 54 -10.25 6.36 -4.81
CA THR A 54 -10.01 5.07 -5.44
C THR A 54 -9.31 4.15 -4.45
N VAL A 55 -9.84 2.96 -4.20
CA VAL A 55 -9.22 1.94 -3.35
C VAL A 55 -8.77 0.78 -4.24
N GLY A 56 -7.51 0.36 -4.12
CA GLY A 56 -7.00 -0.69 -4.98
C GLY A 56 -5.60 -1.19 -4.67
N HIS A 57 -5.19 -2.20 -5.44
CA HIS A 57 -3.84 -2.75 -5.43
C HIS A 57 -2.95 -2.03 -6.43
N VAL A 58 -1.76 -1.64 -6.00
CA VAL A 58 -0.81 -0.93 -6.85
C VAL A 58 0.31 -1.89 -7.24
N PHE A 59 0.58 -1.98 -8.54
CA PHE A 59 1.63 -2.81 -9.10
C PHE A 59 2.65 -1.96 -9.84
N VAL A 60 3.94 -2.19 -9.57
CA VAL A 60 5.05 -1.53 -10.25
C VAL A 60 5.98 -2.62 -10.77
N ASN A 61 6.19 -2.70 -12.08
CA ASN A 61 7.02 -3.73 -12.73
C ASN A 61 6.67 -5.18 -12.28
N GLY A 62 5.37 -5.46 -12.08
CA GLY A 62 4.88 -6.76 -11.61
C GLY A 62 4.97 -6.99 -10.09
N VAL A 63 5.54 -6.06 -9.33
CA VAL A 63 5.59 -6.10 -7.86
C VAL A 63 4.32 -5.51 -7.28
N ASP A 64 3.63 -6.27 -6.43
CA ASP A 64 2.52 -5.78 -5.61
C ASP A 64 3.06 -4.91 -4.47
N VAL A 65 2.83 -3.60 -4.57
CA VAL A 65 3.28 -2.61 -3.59
C VAL A 65 2.57 -2.79 -2.26
N ASN A 66 1.29 -3.18 -2.24
CA ASN A 66 0.55 -3.38 -1.00
C ASN A 66 1.18 -4.52 -0.18
N ARG A 67 1.44 -5.65 -0.83
CA ARG A 67 2.11 -6.81 -0.21
C ARG A 67 3.53 -6.48 0.23
N GLU A 68 4.26 -5.72 -0.57
CA GLU A 68 5.62 -5.31 -0.26
C GLU A 68 5.69 -4.40 0.95
N MET A 69 4.74 -3.49 1.11
CA MET A 69 4.65 -2.63 2.29
C MET A 69 4.45 -3.45 3.57
N VAL A 70 3.59 -4.47 3.55
CA VAL A 70 3.40 -5.38 4.70
C VAL A 70 4.66 -6.20 4.95
N ARG A 71 5.32 -6.71 3.90
CA ARG A 71 6.54 -7.52 4.00
C ARG A 71 7.72 -6.76 4.60
N GLN A 72 7.80 -5.46 4.36
CA GLN A 72 8.80 -4.56 4.95
C GLN A 72 8.40 -4.07 6.36
N GLY A 73 7.24 -4.51 6.86
CA GLY A 73 6.55 -4.00 8.06
C GLY A 73 6.43 -2.48 8.07
N ALA A 74 6.14 -1.93 6.90
CA ALA A 74 5.78 -0.54 6.69
C ALA A 74 4.26 -0.31 6.71
N ALA A 75 3.47 -1.38 6.79
CA ALA A 75 2.01 -1.35 6.87
C ALA A 75 1.49 -2.54 7.68
N TRP A 76 0.32 -2.37 8.29
CA TRP A 76 -0.48 -3.44 8.90
C TRP A 76 -1.54 -3.94 7.94
N VAL A 77 -1.98 -5.18 8.16
CA VAL A 77 -3.08 -5.78 7.41
C VAL A 77 -4.41 -5.28 7.96
N TYR A 78 -5.23 -4.70 7.10
CA TYR A 78 -6.53 -4.17 7.49
C TYR A 78 -7.60 -5.26 7.43
N ARG A 79 -7.77 -5.95 8.57
CA ARG A 79 -8.59 -7.17 8.72
C ARG A 79 -10.05 -6.98 8.34
N ASP A 80 -10.62 -5.80 8.56
CA ASP A 80 -12.04 -5.50 8.26
C ASP A 80 -12.37 -5.59 6.77
N TYR A 81 -11.37 -5.40 5.90
CA TYR A 81 -11.52 -5.42 4.44
C TYR A 81 -10.63 -6.46 3.78
N LEU A 82 -10.13 -7.42 4.56
CA LEU A 82 -9.21 -8.44 4.08
C LEU A 82 -9.94 -9.49 3.23
N ARG A 83 -9.54 -9.58 1.98
CA ARG A 83 -9.89 -10.59 0.99
C ARG A 83 -8.74 -11.57 0.81
N ASP A 84 -7.50 -11.09 0.75
CA ASP A 84 -6.30 -11.92 0.63
C ASP A 84 -5.69 -12.27 1.99
N ARG A 85 -6.04 -13.45 2.48
CA ARG A 85 -5.55 -13.97 3.77
C ARG A 85 -4.03 -14.17 3.81
N THR A 86 -3.36 -14.29 2.67
CA THR A 86 -1.90 -14.45 2.63
C THR A 86 -1.16 -13.21 3.13
N LEU A 87 -1.82 -12.03 3.14
CA LEU A 87 -1.26 -10.83 3.77
C LEU A 87 -1.02 -11.02 5.28
N LEU A 88 -1.84 -11.81 5.98
CA LEU A 88 -1.65 -12.10 7.40
C LEU A 88 -0.37 -12.90 7.65
N ASP A 89 -0.07 -13.86 6.77
CA ASP A 89 1.16 -14.64 6.86
C ASP A 89 2.39 -13.76 6.58
N ILE A 90 2.27 -12.82 5.64
CA ILE A 90 3.32 -11.83 5.34
C ILE A 90 3.54 -10.90 6.54
N GLU A 91 2.47 -10.40 7.17
CA GLU A 91 2.55 -9.56 8.37
C GLU A 91 3.22 -10.31 9.52
N LYS A 92 2.81 -11.57 9.74
CA LYS A 92 3.41 -12.42 10.76
C LYS A 92 4.90 -12.62 10.52
N ALA A 93 5.29 -12.95 9.28
CA ALA A 93 6.70 -13.12 8.92
C ALA A 93 7.51 -11.83 9.07
N ALA A 94 6.94 -10.67 8.72
CA ALA A 94 7.60 -9.37 8.91
C ALA A 94 7.83 -9.07 10.40
N ARG A 95 6.85 -9.39 11.24
CA ARG A 95 6.92 -9.22 12.70
C ARG A 95 7.93 -10.15 13.35
N GLU A 96 7.94 -11.43 12.97
CA GLU A 96 8.94 -12.42 13.44
C GLU A 96 10.37 -12.05 13.02
N ALA A 97 10.52 -11.44 11.84
CA ALA A 97 11.81 -10.94 11.35
C ALA A 97 12.19 -9.55 11.92
N HIS A 98 11.39 -8.97 12.83
CA HIS A 98 11.57 -7.62 13.38
C HIS A 98 11.74 -6.54 12.30
N ARG A 99 11.10 -6.73 11.14
CA ARG A 99 11.16 -5.81 10.01
C ARG A 99 10.13 -4.72 10.22
N GLY A 100 10.46 -3.72 11.02
CA GLY A 100 9.63 -2.52 11.16
C GLY A 100 8.65 -2.53 12.33
N LEU A 101 7.37 -2.30 12.04
CA LEU A 101 6.28 -2.18 13.02
C LEU A 101 6.14 -3.40 13.94
#